data_AF-A0A1U6I6H5-F1
#
_entry.id   AF-A0A1U6I6H5-F1
#
_cell.length_a   1.000
_cell.length_b   1.000
_cell.length_c   1.000
_cell.angle_alpha   90.00
_cell.angle_beta   90.00
_cell.angle_gamma   90.00
#
_symmetry.space_group_name_H-M   'P 1'
#
loop_
_entity.id
_entity.type
_entity.pdbx_description
1 polymer ?
#
loop_
_entity_poly.entity_id
_entity_poly.type
_entity_poly.pdbx_seq_one_letter_code
_entity_poly.pdbx_strand_id
1 'polypeptide(L)' 'MRDDVAEIAKGLTKAQCKAVMSARKTFSGIVHVWHSHIDTIKSVHRKGLCTDPDGNRGYAIETPLGLAVRTYLLETDNGR' A
#
# COMPACT_ATOMS: atom_id res chain seq x y z
N MET A 1 16.58 4.81 -5.71
CA MET A 1 15.82 4.19 -4.60
C MET A 1 14.84 5.16 -3.93
N ARG A 2 15.28 6.29 -3.35
CA ARG A 2 14.32 7.29 -2.81
C ARG A 2 13.50 8.00 -3.88
N ASP A 3 14.11 8.30 -5.03
CA ASP A 3 13.41 8.94 -6.16
C ASP A 3 12.31 8.04 -6.74
N ASP A 4 12.59 6.74 -6.87
CA ASP A 4 11.62 5.75 -7.36
C ASP A 4 10.38 5.66 -6.44
N VAL A 5 10.58 5.72 -5.12
CA VAL A 5 9.48 5.70 -4.13
C VAL A 5 8.61 6.94 -4.25
N ALA A 6 9.22 8.12 -4.41
CA ALA A 6 8.49 9.38 -4.55
C ALA A 6 7.70 9.43 -5.88
N GLU A 7 8.27 8.93 -6.98
CA GLU A 7 7.56 8.83 -8.26
C GLU A 7 6.38 7.87 -8.19
N ILE A 8 6.56 6.69 -7.59
CA ILE A 8 5.47 5.74 -7.38
C ILE A 8 4.36 6.36 -6.54
N ALA A 9 4.72 7.01 -5.42
CA ALA A 9 3.77 7.66 -4.52
C ALA A 9 2.97 8.77 -5.20
N LYS A 10 3.64 9.63 -6.00
CA LYS A 10 2.99 10.68 -6.80
C LYS A 10 2.05 10.13 -7.86
N GLY A 11 2.36 8.94 -8.40
CA GLY A 11 1.53 8.23 -9.37
C GLY A 11 0.36 7.44 -8.79
N LEU A 12 0.10 7.53 -7.47
CA LEU A 12 -1.04 6.87 -6.84
C LEU A 12 -2.29 7.75 -6.85
N THR A 13 -3.44 7.12 -7.11
CA THR A 13 -4.74 7.75 -6.90
C THR A 13 -5.06 7.86 -5.41
N LYS A 14 -6.00 8.74 -5.05
CA LYS A 14 -6.46 8.88 -3.65
C LYS A 14 -6.93 7.56 -3.04
N ALA A 15 -7.58 6.69 -3.82
CA ALA A 15 -8.02 5.39 -3.36
C ALA A 15 -6.83 4.44 -3.09
N GLN A 16 -5.82 4.47 -3.95
CA GLN A 16 -4.60 3.68 -3.78
C GLN A 16 -3.79 4.15 -2.57
N CYS A 17 -3.63 5.46 -2.36
CA CYS A 17 -3.00 5.99 -1.15
C CYS A 17 -3.73 5.53 0.10
N LYS A 18 -5.08 5.62 0.12
CA LYS A 18 -5.89 5.13 1.24
C LYS A 18 -5.70 3.63 1.49
N ALA A 19 -5.59 2.82 0.43
CA ALA A 19 -5.32 1.39 0.57
C ALA A 19 -3.94 1.17 1.20
N VAL A 20 -2.87 1.75 0.66
CA VAL A 20 -1.52 1.60 1.22
C VAL A 20 -1.46 2.06 2.68
N MET A 21 -2.12 3.18 3.00
CA MET A 21 -2.19 3.73 4.36
C MET A 21 -3.07 2.92 5.32
N SER A 22 -3.90 2.00 4.83
CA SER A 22 -4.71 1.12 5.68
C SER A 22 -3.92 -0.06 6.25
N ALA A 23 -2.66 -0.21 5.85
CA ALA A 23 -1.78 -1.30 6.24
C ALA A 23 -1.70 -1.44 7.77
N ARG A 24 -2.08 -2.61 8.30
CA ARG A 24 -2.12 -2.92 9.74
C ARG A 24 -1.44 -4.25 10.02
N LYS A 25 -0.63 -4.29 11.08
CA LYS A 25 0.01 -5.50 11.57
C LYS A 25 -1.02 -6.36 12.32
N THR A 26 -1.12 -7.63 11.95
CA THR A 26 -1.97 -8.62 12.64
C THR A 26 -1.23 -9.25 13.82
N PHE A 27 -1.94 -10.04 14.63
CA PHE A 27 -1.33 -10.80 15.74
C PHE A 27 -0.25 -11.79 15.28
N SER A 28 -0.31 -12.29 14.04
CA SER A 28 0.72 -13.15 13.45
C SER A 28 1.95 -12.39 12.96
N GLY A 29 1.97 -11.06 13.08
CA GLY A 29 3.08 -10.22 12.65
C GLY A 29 3.08 -9.83 11.17
N ILE A 30 2.14 -10.36 10.37
CA ILE A 30 1.97 -10.03 8.96
C ILE A 30 1.26 -8.68 8.84
N VAL A 31 1.72 -7.82 7.92
CA VAL A 31 1.05 -6.53 7.66
C VAL A 31 0.07 -6.67 6.51
N HIS A 32 -1.22 -6.45 6.80
CA HIS A 32 -2.30 -6.54 5.82
C HIS A 32 -2.71 -5.15 5.35
N VAL A 33 -2.72 -4.94 4.04
CA VAL A 33 -3.33 -3.82 3.32
C VAL A 33 -4.78 -4.16 3.02
N TRP A 34 -5.72 -3.30 3.41
CA TRP A 34 -7.17 -3.51 3.24
C TRP A 34 -7.84 -2.40 2.42
N HIS A 35 -8.84 -2.74 1.61
CA HIS A 35 -9.68 -1.75 0.94
C HIS A 35 -11.04 -2.36 0.58
N SER A 36 -12.12 -1.56 0.68
CA SER A 36 -13.49 -2.02 0.37
C SER A 36 -13.67 -2.39 -1.10
N HIS A 37 -12.94 -1.72 -1.99
CA HIS A 37 -12.93 -2.02 -3.42
C HIS A 37 -11.76 -2.95 -3.76
N ILE A 38 -12.10 -4.16 -4.21
CA ILE A 38 -11.14 -5.18 -4.66
C ILE A 38 -10.25 -4.66 -5.80
N ASP A 39 -10.80 -3.88 -6.72
CA ASP A 39 -10.02 -3.33 -7.85
C ASP A 39 -8.90 -2.40 -7.40
N THR A 40 -9.09 -1.71 -6.27
CA THR A 40 -8.02 -0.91 -5.67
C THR A 40 -6.89 -1.82 -5.17
N ILE A 41 -7.21 -2.93 -4.49
CA ILE A 41 -6.22 -3.92 -4.04
C ILE A 41 -5.46 -4.52 -5.22
N LYS A 42 -6.16 -4.97 -6.27
CA LYS A 42 -5.54 -5.45 -7.51
C LYS A 42 -4.61 -4.41 -8.12
N SER A 43 -5.02 -3.15 -8.09
CA SER A 43 -4.27 -2.05 -8.68
C SER A 43 -2.97 -1.75 -7.92
N VAL A 44 -3.01 -1.74 -6.57
CA VAL A 44 -1.79 -1.59 -5.76
C VAL A 44 -0.90 -2.85 -5.79
N HIS A 45 -1.50 -4.04 -5.98
CA HIS A 45 -0.76 -5.29 -6.22
C HIS A 45 0.02 -5.26 -7.53
N ARG A 46 -0.61 -4.82 -8.64
CA ARG A 46 0.07 -4.64 -9.94
C ARG A 46 1.23 -3.65 -9.89
N LYS A 47 1.21 -2.72 -8.93
CA LYS A 47 2.30 -1.77 -8.66
C LYS A 47 3.37 -2.33 -7.70
N GLY A 48 3.24 -3.57 -7.25
CA GLY A 48 4.19 -4.23 -6.35
C GLY A 48 4.14 -3.76 -4.90
N LEU A 49 3.12 -2.98 -4.51
CA LEU A 49 3.00 -2.43 -3.14
C LEU A 49 2.43 -3.43 -2.14
N CYS A 50 1.73 -4.44 -2.65
CA CYS A 50 1.27 -5.56 -1.87
C CYS A 50 1.31 -6.85 -2.69
N THR A 51 1.27 -7.97 -1.99
CA THR A 51 1.15 -9.32 -2.54
C THR A 51 -0.21 -9.85 -2.11
N ASP A 52 -1.04 -10.29 -3.05
CA ASP A 52 -2.37 -10.84 -2.77
C ASP A 52 -2.32 -12.37 -2.97
N PRO A 53 -1.86 -13.14 -1.96
CA PRO A 53 -1.74 -14.60 -2.09
C PRO A 53 -3.11 -15.30 -2.22
N ASP A 54 -4.17 -14.68 -1.72
CA ASP A 54 -5.51 -15.25 -1.68
C ASP A 54 -6.40 -14.81 -2.85
N GLY A 55 -5.86 -13.98 -3.74
CA GLY A 55 -6.51 -13.59 -4.98
C GLY A 55 -7.89 -12.94 -4.76
N ASN A 56 -7.94 -11.87 -3.95
CA ASN A 56 -9.05 -10.90 -3.86
C ASN A 56 -10.07 -11.03 -2.71
N ARG A 57 -9.63 -11.33 -1.48
CA ARG A 57 -10.52 -11.29 -0.28
C ARG A 57 -10.63 -9.92 0.39
N GLY A 58 -10.26 -8.84 -0.31
CA GLY A 58 -10.26 -7.48 0.24
C GLY A 58 -9.03 -7.13 1.09
N TYR A 59 -8.07 -8.06 1.22
CA TYR A 59 -6.79 -7.84 1.87
C TYR A 59 -5.63 -8.37 1.05
N ALA A 60 -4.46 -7.76 1.24
CA ALA A 60 -3.19 -8.19 0.66
C ALA A 60 -2.06 -7.98 1.68
N ILE A 61 -0.93 -8.65 1.49
CA ILE A 61 0.24 -8.56 2.36
C ILE A 61 1.13 -7.41 1.88
N GLU A 62 1.50 -6.48 2.76
CA GLU A 62 2.41 -5.37 2.43
C GLU A 62 3.79 -5.90 1.98
N THR A 63 4.35 -5.34 0.92
CA THR A 63 5.74 -5.62 0.49
C THR A 63 6.71 -4.60 1.09
N PRO A 64 8.04 -4.83 1.03
CA PRO A 64 9.03 -3.81 1.42
C PRO A 64 8.88 -2.50 0.63
N LEU A 65 8.50 -2.58 -0.66
CA LEU A 65 8.19 -1.40 -1.47
C LEU A 65 6.93 -0.68 -0.97
N GLY A 66 5.88 -1.44 -0.65
CA GLY A 66 4.66 -0.90 -0.03
C GLY A 66 4.94 -0.16 1.26
N LEU A 67 5.79 -0.73 2.12
CA LEU A 67 6.24 -0.08 3.35
C LEU A 67 6.98 1.24 3.06
N ALA A 68 7.94 1.24 2.14
CA ALA A 68 8.70 2.44 1.80
C ALA A 68 7.78 3.56 1.26
N VAL A 69 6.82 3.21 0.39
CA VAL A 69 5.81 4.15 -0.12
C VAL A 69 4.90 4.65 0.99
N ARG A 70 4.45 3.79 1.90
CA ARG A 70 3.63 4.19 3.05
C ARG A 70 4.38 5.15 3.97
N THR A 71 5.64 4.87 4.28
CA THR A 71 6.49 5.75 5.09
C THR A 71 6.64 7.11 4.44
N TYR A 72 6.92 7.15 3.13
CA TYR A 72 6.97 8.41 2.38
C TYR A 72 5.65 9.18 2.45
N LEU A 73 4.52 8.50 2.23
CA LEU A 73 3.19 9.12 2.34
C LEU A 73 2.94 9.70 3.73
N LEU A 74 3.27 8.98 4.81
CA LEU A 74 3.16 9.46 6.20
C LEU A 74 4.02 10.69 6.48
N GLU A 75 5.26 10.72 5.98
CA GLU A 75 6.16 11.87 6.14
C GLU A 75 5.64 13.10 5.38
N THR A 76 5.06 12.91 4.20
CA THR A 76 4.50 14.00 3.39
C THR A 76 3.12 14.49 3.86
N ASP A 77 2.31 13.63 4.48
CA ASP A 77 0.99 13.99 5.01
C ASP A 77 1.10 14.73 6.36
N ASN A 78 2.09 14.39 7.19
CA ASN A 78 2.37 15.06 8.47
C ASN A 78 3.19 16.35 8.34
N GLY A 79 3.71 16.67 7.15
CA GLY A 79 4.40 17.91 6.85
C GLY A 79 3.48 19.07 6.43
N ARG A 80 2.18 18.92 6.65
CA ARG A 80 1.12 19.87 6.25
C ARG A 80 0.56 20.67 7.40
#